data_AF-A0A069IE33-F1
#
_entry.id   AF-A0A069IE33-F1
#
_cell.length_a   1.000
_cell.length_b   1.000
_cell.length_c   1.000
_cell.angle_alpha   90.00
_cell.angle_beta   90.00
_cell.angle_gamma   90.00
#
_symmetry.space_group_name_H-M   'P 1'
#
loop_
_entity.id
_entity.type
_entity.pdbx_description
1 polymer ?
#
loop_
_entity_poly.entity_id
_entity_poly.type
_entity_poly.pdbx_seq_one_letter_code
_entity_poly.pdbx_strand_id
1 'polypeptide(L)'
;MEHVFELEADTQVPWTGSYIASYRDLVSYFSERDVLSAADVVRGAHMVYGWMPTVLDINPGLSPPVDLHAAAGLLMAARAGRLTHRDLSALKRVVNNSIVGASKLLHFVAPDRYAIWDSKVCAFSKTGPCYAAQVNRVDRYERYLDGLTALQRDARFPAFHASVNRKVGYDVTGMRALELIMFLNA
;
A
#
# COMPACT_ATOMS: atom_id res chain seq x y z
N MET A 1 15.03 8.60 2.60
CA MET A 1 13.97 8.59 1.56
C MET A 1 14.19 9.65 0.48
N GLU A 2 14.85 10.78 0.76
CA GLU A 2 15.03 11.89 -0.19
C GLU A 2 15.77 11.53 -1.49
N HIS A 3 16.69 10.55 -1.44
CA HIS A 3 17.38 10.03 -2.63
C HIS A 3 16.46 9.33 -3.64
N VAL A 4 15.16 9.12 -3.33
CA VAL A 4 14.19 8.53 -4.26
C VAL A 4 14.13 9.30 -5.58
N PHE A 5 14.32 10.62 -5.56
CA PHE A 5 14.31 11.44 -6.76
C PHE A 5 15.55 11.22 -7.63
N GLU A 6 16.70 10.93 -7.03
CA GLU A 6 17.96 10.65 -7.74
C GLU A 6 17.91 9.27 -8.39
N LEU A 7 17.38 8.28 -7.66
CA LEU A 7 17.29 6.90 -8.14
C LEU A 7 16.29 6.72 -9.27
N GLU A 8 15.26 7.56 -9.32
CA GLU A 8 14.20 7.45 -10.33
C GLU A 8 14.78 7.39 -11.73
N ALA A 9 15.73 8.27 -12.07
CA ALA A 9 16.25 8.43 -13.42
C ALA A 9 16.73 7.11 -14.02
N ASP A 10 17.50 6.34 -13.24
CA ASP A 10 18.11 5.08 -13.64
C ASP A 10 17.21 3.86 -13.41
N THR A 11 16.11 4.02 -12.68
CA THR A 11 15.19 2.92 -12.35
C THR A 11 14.46 2.42 -13.60
N GLN A 12 14.63 1.13 -13.91
CA GLN A 12 13.87 0.42 -14.95
C GLN A 12 12.60 -0.17 -14.37
N VAL A 13 11.45 0.16 -14.96
CA VAL A 13 10.15 -0.41 -14.57
C VAL A 13 9.78 -1.53 -15.55
N PRO A 14 9.62 -2.79 -15.08
CA PRO A 14 9.25 -3.89 -15.94
C PRO A 14 7.74 -3.82 -16.28
N TRP A 15 7.37 -3.02 -17.27
CA TRP A 15 5.97 -2.72 -17.62
C TRP A 15 5.13 -3.95 -18.01
N THR A 16 5.75 -5.03 -18.53
CA THR A 16 5.09 -6.32 -18.81
C THR A 16 5.05 -7.26 -17.61
N GLY A 17 5.67 -6.88 -16.49
CA GLY A 17 5.69 -7.69 -15.27
C GLY A 17 4.29 -7.83 -14.69
N SER A 18 3.95 -9.03 -14.22
CA SER A 18 2.64 -9.34 -13.64
C SER A 18 2.24 -8.37 -12.52
N TYR A 19 3.19 -7.89 -11.72
CA TYR A 19 2.96 -6.91 -10.66
C TYR A 19 2.47 -5.55 -11.18
N ILE A 20 3.06 -5.05 -12.28
CA ILE A 20 2.68 -3.77 -12.89
C ILE A 20 1.37 -3.94 -13.65
N ALA A 21 1.24 -5.01 -14.44
CA ALA A 21 0.04 -5.27 -15.22
C ALA A 21 -1.20 -5.47 -14.34
N SER A 22 -1.12 -6.31 -13.30
CA SER A 22 -2.25 -6.59 -12.42
C SER A 22 -2.65 -5.41 -11.53
N TYR A 23 -1.71 -4.53 -11.19
CA TYR A 23 -1.98 -3.38 -10.31
C TYR A 23 -3.18 -2.56 -10.76
N ARG A 24 -3.23 -2.21 -12.06
CA ARG A 24 -4.31 -1.40 -12.62
C ARG A 24 -5.67 -2.06 -12.42
N ASP A 25 -5.75 -3.35 -12.72
CA ASP A 25 -6.99 -4.11 -12.64
C ASP A 25 -7.44 -4.26 -11.16
N LEU A 26 -6.50 -4.46 -10.24
CA LEU A 26 -6.79 -4.52 -8.80
C LEU A 26 -7.30 -3.19 -8.24
N VAL A 27 -6.72 -2.06 -8.64
CA VAL A 27 -7.22 -0.73 -8.24
C VAL A 27 -8.59 -0.45 -8.87
N SER A 28 -8.76 -0.78 -10.16
CA SER A 28 -10.02 -0.55 -10.88
C SER A 28 -11.21 -1.25 -10.23
N TYR A 29 -11.00 -2.48 -9.74
CA TYR A 29 -12.00 -3.22 -8.99
C TYR A 29 -12.59 -2.41 -7.85
N PHE A 30 -11.76 -1.72 -7.07
CA PHE A 30 -12.25 -0.90 -5.97
C PHE A 30 -12.81 0.44 -6.46
N SER A 31 -12.14 1.11 -7.40
CA SER A 31 -12.59 2.43 -7.86
C SER A 31 -13.97 2.42 -8.51
N GLU A 32 -14.36 1.31 -9.13
CA GLU A 32 -15.67 1.13 -9.79
C GLU A 32 -16.84 0.89 -8.82
N ARG A 33 -16.58 0.79 -7.52
CA ARG A 33 -17.59 0.49 -6.49
C ARG A 33 -17.79 1.67 -5.57
N ASP A 34 -19.02 2.15 -5.46
CA ASP A 34 -19.36 3.23 -4.51
C ASP A 34 -19.36 2.76 -3.06
N VAL A 35 -19.82 1.53 -2.80
CA VAL A 35 -19.93 0.94 -1.46
C VAL A 35 -19.19 -0.38 -1.43
N LEU A 36 -18.39 -0.59 -0.38
CA LEU A 36 -17.70 -1.85 -0.13
C LEU A 36 -18.46 -2.69 0.89
N SER A 37 -18.62 -3.97 0.59
CA SER A 37 -19.26 -4.97 1.45
C SER A 37 -18.21 -5.81 2.20
N ALA A 38 -18.68 -6.61 3.17
CA ALA A 38 -17.84 -7.64 3.80
C ALA A 38 -17.19 -8.59 2.77
N ALA A 39 -17.90 -8.91 1.68
CA ALA A 39 -17.36 -9.75 0.61
C ALA A 39 -16.20 -9.06 -0.15
N ASP A 40 -16.22 -7.73 -0.27
CA ASP A 40 -15.13 -6.99 -0.90
C ASP A 40 -13.88 -6.96 -0.04
N VAL A 41 -14.01 -7.00 1.28
CA VAL A 41 -12.88 -7.19 2.21
C VAL A 41 -12.21 -8.54 1.93
N VAL A 42 -13.00 -9.62 1.83
CA VAL A 42 -12.50 -10.97 1.54
C VAL A 42 -11.80 -11.02 0.18
N ARG A 43 -12.45 -10.51 -0.88
CA ARG A 43 -11.87 -10.47 -2.23
C ARG A 43 -10.57 -9.67 -2.26
N GLY A 44 -10.57 -8.49 -1.65
CA GLY A 44 -9.38 -7.64 -1.55
C GLY A 44 -8.23 -8.32 -0.81
N ALA A 45 -8.52 -8.98 0.30
CA ALA A 45 -7.51 -9.74 1.04
C ALA A 45 -6.91 -10.85 0.17
N HIS A 46 -7.72 -11.59 -0.58
CA HIS A 46 -7.21 -12.60 -1.52
C HIS A 46 -6.41 -12.00 -2.69
N MET A 47 -6.82 -10.86 -3.24
CA MET A 47 -6.05 -10.13 -4.26
C MET A 47 -4.66 -9.74 -3.74
N VAL A 48 -4.60 -9.17 -2.54
CA VAL A 48 -3.33 -8.81 -1.87
C VAL A 48 -2.45 -10.03 -1.67
N TYR A 49 -3.03 -11.14 -1.22
CA TYR A 49 -2.28 -12.36 -0.93
C TYR A 49 -1.90 -13.14 -2.18
N GLY A 50 -2.50 -12.85 -3.34
CA GLY A 50 -1.97 -13.26 -4.63
C GLY A 50 -0.59 -12.66 -4.96
N TRP A 51 -0.22 -11.55 -4.32
CA TRP A 51 1.12 -10.95 -4.42
C TRP A 51 2.08 -11.39 -3.31
N MET A 52 1.66 -12.27 -2.40
CA MET A 52 2.44 -12.65 -1.23
C MET A 52 2.63 -14.17 -1.16
N PRO A 53 3.78 -14.67 -0.70
CA PRO A 53 4.05 -16.11 -0.61
C PRO A 53 3.31 -16.79 0.56
N THR A 54 2.63 -16.04 1.42
CA THR A 54 1.97 -16.53 2.62
C THR A 54 0.52 -16.92 2.33
N VAL A 55 0.02 -18.02 2.90
CA VAL A 55 -1.41 -18.35 2.83
C VAL A 55 -2.21 -17.32 3.64
N LEU A 56 -3.28 -16.79 3.04
CA LEU A 56 -4.17 -15.85 3.71
C LEU A 56 -4.95 -16.56 4.83
N ASP A 57 -5.04 -15.89 5.98
CA ASP A 57 -5.93 -16.20 7.08
C ASP A 57 -6.67 -14.92 7.49
N ILE A 58 -7.99 -14.95 7.35
CA ILE A 58 -8.87 -13.84 7.72
C ILE A 58 -9.29 -14.05 9.17
N ASN A 59 -8.95 -13.11 10.05
CA ASN A 59 -9.06 -13.21 11.51
C ASN A 59 -8.16 -14.30 12.14
N PRO A 60 -6.84 -14.28 11.91
CA PRO A 60 -5.95 -15.34 12.38
C PRO A 60 -5.92 -15.43 13.91
N GLY A 61 -6.46 -16.53 14.45
CA GLY A 61 -6.42 -16.83 15.89
C GLY A 61 -7.03 -15.76 16.79
N LEU A 62 -7.92 -14.90 16.26
CA LEU A 62 -8.55 -13.82 17.02
C LEU A 62 -9.87 -14.28 17.64
N SER A 63 -9.99 -14.10 18.96
CA SER A 63 -11.25 -14.26 19.68
C SER A 63 -11.56 -12.98 20.49
N PRO A 64 -12.70 -12.31 20.23
CA PRO A 64 -13.63 -12.56 19.12
C PRO A 64 -13.05 -12.13 17.75
N PRO A 65 -13.52 -12.73 16.65
CA PRO A 65 -13.16 -12.31 15.29
C PRO A 65 -13.59 -10.87 15.03
N VAL A 66 -12.86 -10.17 14.15
CA VAL A 66 -13.26 -8.82 13.71
C VAL A 66 -14.41 -8.94 12.72
N ASP A 67 -15.46 -8.13 12.92
CA ASP A 67 -16.59 -8.03 12.01
C ASP A 67 -16.15 -7.48 10.64
N LEU A 68 -16.40 -8.26 9.59
CA LEU A 68 -16.04 -7.89 8.22
C LEU A 68 -16.86 -6.71 7.68
N HIS A 69 -18.06 -6.45 8.22
CA HIS A 69 -18.81 -5.23 7.88
C HIS A 69 -18.12 -3.99 8.48
N ALA A 70 -17.66 -4.09 9.72
CA ALA A 70 -16.85 -3.03 10.32
C ALA A 70 -15.55 -2.80 9.52
N ALA A 71 -14.88 -3.87 9.08
CA ALA A 71 -13.70 -3.76 8.22
C ALA A 71 -14.02 -3.05 6.89
N ALA A 72 -15.14 -3.39 6.24
CA ALA A 72 -15.60 -2.71 5.04
C ALA A 72 -15.87 -1.21 5.30
N GLY A 73 -16.48 -0.89 6.45
CA GLY A 73 -16.67 0.49 6.91
C GLY A 73 -15.36 1.26 7.08
N LEU A 74 -14.30 0.62 7.58
CA LEU A 74 -12.97 1.23 7.67
C LEU A 74 -12.34 1.47 6.29
N LEU A 75 -12.51 0.56 5.33
CA LEU A 75 -12.07 0.77 3.95
C LEU A 75 -12.83 1.94 3.30
N MET A 76 -14.13 2.06 3.56
CA MET A 76 -14.90 3.22 3.12
C MET A 76 -14.42 4.52 3.77
N ALA A 77 -14.13 4.51 5.07
CA ALA A 77 -13.58 5.66 5.77
C ALA A 77 -12.20 6.08 5.23
N ALA A 78 -11.36 5.12 4.81
CA ALA A 78 -10.08 5.39 4.16
C ALA A 78 -10.22 6.20 2.85
N ARG A 79 -11.37 6.06 2.14
CA ARG A 79 -11.73 6.88 0.97
C ARG A 79 -12.24 8.26 1.30
N ALA A 80 -12.65 8.52 2.54
CA ALA A 80 -13.02 9.86 3.00
C ALA A 80 -11.84 10.62 3.65
N GLY A 81 -10.99 9.93 4.40
CA GLY A 81 -9.81 10.55 5.02
C GLY A 81 -8.80 9.53 5.53
N ARG A 82 -7.82 10.03 6.28
CA ARG A 82 -6.79 9.19 6.89
C ARG A 82 -7.33 8.52 8.15
N LEU A 83 -7.32 7.20 8.14
CA LEU A 83 -7.59 6.34 9.28
C LEU A 83 -6.67 6.62 10.47
N THR A 84 -7.22 6.45 11.68
CA THR A 84 -6.46 6.57 12.92
C THR A 84 -5.58 5.35 13.17
N HIS A 85 -4.63 5.46 14.10
CA HIS A 85 -3.82 4.33 14.56
C HIS A 85 -4.67 3.12 15.01
N ARG A 86 -5.80 3.40 15.68
CA ARG A 86 -6.74 2.37 16.14
C ARG A 86 -7.39 1.67 14.96
N ASP A 87 -7.84 2.41 13.96
CA ASP A 87 -8.49 1.88 12.77
C ASP A 87 -7.51 1.04 11.92
N LEU A 88 -6.28 1.53 11.74
CA LEU A 88 -5.22 0.77 11.09
C LEU A 88 -4.90 -0.53 11.82
N SER A 89 -4.87 -0.47 13.16
CA SER A 89 -4.68 -1.67 14.00
C SER A 89 -5.85 -2.65 13.88
N ALA A 90 -7.08 -2.16 13.74
CA ALA A 90 -8.25 -2.99 13.52
C ALA A 90 -8.23 -3.67 12.14
N LEU A 91 -7.90 -2.94 11.07
CA LEU A 91 -7.75 -3.53 9.72
C LEU A 91 -6.59 -4.52 9.64
N LYS A 92 -5.46 -4.19 10.26
CA LYS A 92 -4.32 -5.11 10.40
C LYS A 92 -4.77 -6.46 10.95
N ARG A 93 -5.56 -6.45 12.03
CA ARG A 93 -6.07 -7.67 12.68
C ARG A 93 -6.90 -8.54 11.75
N VAL A 94 -7.67 -7.95 10.84
CA VAL A 94 -8.51 -8.69 9.87
C VAL A 94 -7.65 -9.47 8.89
N VAL A 95 -6.57 -8.87 8.39
CA VAL A 95 -5.76 -9.41 7.28
C VAL A 95 -4.44 -9.98 7.81
N ASN A 96 -4.41 -11.26 8.18
CA ASN A 96 -3.26 -11.98 8.77
C ASN A 96 -2.57 -11.28 9.96
N ASN A 97 -3.25 -10.38 10.68
CA ASN A 97 -2.60 -9.53 11.68
C ASN A 97 -1.36 -8.80 11.11
N SER A 98 -1.45 -8.36 9.85
CA SER A 98 -0.34 -7.86 9.04
C SER A 98 -0.60 -6.47 8.49
N ILE A 99 0.17 -5.48 8.92
CA ILE A 99 0.09 -4.12 8.35
C ILE A 99 0.58 -4.10 6.90
N VAL A 100 1.43 -5.06 6.50
CA VAL A 100 1.84 -5.26 5.10
C VAL A 100 0.62 -5.61 4.26
N GLY A 101 -0.18 -6.58 4.71
CA GLY A 101 -1.42 -6.97 4.03
C GLY A 101 -2.44 -5.84 4.02
N ALA A 102 -2.68 -5.22 5.18
CA ALA A 102 -3.62 -4.11 5.31
C ALA A 102 -3.21 -2.89 4.45
N SER A 103 -1.92 -2.55 4.36
CA SER A 103 -1.44 -1.43 3.54
C SER A 103 -1.71 -1.62 2.04
N LYS A 104 -1.57 -2.85 1.53
CA LYS A 104 -1.86 -3.17 0.12
C LYS A 104 -3.35 -3.08 -0.16
N LEU A 105 -4.18 -3.60 0.75
CA LEU A 105 -5.63 -3.49 0.64
C LEU A 105 -6.08 -2.03 0.68
N LEU A 106 -5.54 -1.24 1.62
CA LEU A 106 -5.79 0.20 1.71
C LEU A 106 -5.35 0.94 0.45
N HIS A 107 -4.20 0.57 -0.12
CA HIS A 107 -3.71 1.15 -1.36
C HIS A 107 -4.63 0.86 -2.53
N PHE A 108 -5.15 -0.35 -2.68
CA PHE A 108 -6.12 -0.65 -3.74
C PHE A 108 -7.43 0.15 -3.59
N VAL A 109 -7.85 0.38 -2.34
CA VAL A 109 -9.09 1.10 -2.03
C VAL A 109 -8.97 2.62 -2.16
N ALA A 110 -7.83 3.19 -1.76
CA ALA A 110 -7.57 4.62 -1.69
C ALA A 110 -6.10 4.94 -2.04
N PRO A 111 -5.70 4.73 -3.31
CA PRO A 111 -4.30 4.77 -3.74
C PRO A 111 -3.67 6.17 -3.62
N ASP A 112 -4.45 7.24 -3.55
CA ASP A 112 -3.93 8.60 -3.38
C ASP A 112 -3.46 8.90 -1.95
N ARG A 113 -3.87 8.09 -0.97
CA ARG A 113 -3.64 8.38 0.46
C ARG A 113 -2.77 7.36 1.17
N TYR A 114 -2.86 6.12 0.72
CA TYR A 114 -2.11 5.02 1.29
C TYR A 114 -1.11 4.57 0.24
N ALA A 115 0.14 4.39 0.63
CA ALA A 115 1.12 3.67 -0.16
C ALA A 115 1.19 2.21 0.29
N ILE A 116 1.65 1.34 -0.62
CA ILE A 116 1.98 -0.04 -0.30
C ILE A 116 3.16 -0.06 0.67
N TRP A 117 3.11 -0.97 1.64
CA TRP A 117 4.18 -1.20 2.59
C TRP A 117 4.58 -2.66 2.61
N ASP A 118 5.89 -2.92 2.66
CA ASP A 118 6.49 -4.25 2.86
C ASP A 118 7.91 -4.15 3.45
N SER A 119 8.60 -5.29 3.54
CA SER A 119 9.95 -5.36 4.08
C SER A 119 10.99 -4.66 3.21
N LYS A 120 10.84 -4.64 1.89
CA LYS A 120 11.74 -3.95 0.95
C LYS A 120 11.61 -2.45 1.12
N VAL A 121 10.40 -1.93 1.04
CA VAL A 121 10.11 -0.51 1.25
C VAL A 121 10.54 -0.06 2.66
N CYS A 122 10.35 -0.92 3.68
CA CYS A 122 10.84 -0.62 5.01
C CYS A 122 12.37 -0.56 5.09
N ALA A 123 13.08 -1.48 4.42
CA ALA A 123 14.54 -1.50 4.40
C ALA A 123 15.11 -0.24 3.73
N PHE A 124 14.53 0.15 2.58
CA PHE A 124 14.84 1.39 1.90
C PHE A 124 14.65 2.62 2.81
N SER A 125 13.53 2.64 3.54
CA SER A 125 13.17 3.76 4.43
C SER A 125 14.10 3.92 5.64
N LYS A 126 14.85 2.88 6.03
CA LYS A 126 15.63 2.84 7.28
C LYS A 126 17.15 2.73 7.07
N THR A 127 17.66 2.85 5.84
CA THR A 127 19.08 2.61 5.51
C THR A 127 19.63 1.35 6.20
N GLY A 128 18.91 0.22 6.06
CA GLY A 128 19.29 -1.06 6.70
C GLY A 128 18.12 -2.04 6.82
N PRO A 129 18.38 -3.30 7.22
CA PRO A 129 17.35 -4.34 7.24
C PRO A 129 16.19 -3.98 8.17
N CYS A 130 14.98 -4.33 7.72
CA CYS A 130 13.76 -4.17 8.48
C CYS A 130 13.19 -5.55 8.84
N TYR A 131 13.36 -5.94 10.10
CA TYR A 131 12.90 -7.24 10.61
C TYR A 131 11.38 -7.29 10.73
N ALA A 132 10.78 -8.48 10.69
CA ALA A 132 9.33 -8.68 10.69
C ALA A 132 8.60 -7.91 11.81
N ALA A 133 9.12 -7.92 13.04
CA ALA A 133 8.55 -7.18 14.17
C ALA A 133 8.58 -5.66 13.97
N GLN A 134 9.52 -5.14 13.18
CA GLN A 134 9.58 -3.72 12.81
C GLN A 134 8.64 -3.42 11.65
N VAL A 135 8.66 -4.24 10.58
CA VAL A 135 7.78 -4.07 9.43
C VAL A 135 6.31 -4.06 9.85
N ASN A 136 5.95 -4.89 10.83
CA ASN A 136 4.55 -5.06 11.25
C ASN A 136 4.03 -3.98 12.23
N ARG A 137 4.77 -2.90 12.47
CA ARG A 137 4.37 -1.81 13.37
C ARG A 137 3.55 -0.74 12.65
N VAL A 138 2.37 -0.42 13.19
CA VAL A 138 1.47 0.61 12.65
C VAL A 138 2.12 1.99 12.68
N ASP A 139 2.83 2.35 13.77
CA ASP A 139 3.51 3.66 13.88
C ASP A 139 4.63 3.87 12.85
N ARG A 140 5.21 2.79 12.33
CA ARG A 140 6.21 2.88 11.25
C ARG A 140 5.53 3.12 9.91
N TYR A 141 4.43 2.43 9.66
CA TYR A 141 3.62 2.68 8.47
C TYR A 141 3.07 4.11 8.44
N GLU A 142 2.58 4.64 9.57
CA GLU A 142 2.11 6.03 9.66
C GLU A 142 3.23 7.03 9.32
N ARG A 143 4.41 6.88 9.93
CA ARG A 143 5.58 7.73 9.63
C ARG A 143 6.03 7.63 8.17
N TYR A 144 5.91 6.46 7.57
CA TYR A 144 6.19 6.27 6.15
C TYR A 144 5.23 7.09 5.28
N LEU A 145 3.92 7.03 5.54
CA LEU A 145 2.93 7.84 4.81
C LEU A 145 3.16 9.35 4.99
N ASP A 146 3.56 9.79 6.18
CA ASP A 146 3.91 11.19 6.44
C ASP A 146 5.11 11.62 5.61
N GLY A 147 6.15 10.78 5.55
CA GLY A 147 7.33 11.01 4.72
C GLY A 147 6.99 11.11 3.23
N LEU A 148 6.13 10.23 2.71
CA LEU A 148 5.68 10.33 1.32
C LEU A 148 4.88 11.60 1.06
N THR A 149 3.99 11.98 1.98
CA THR A 149 3.21 13.22 1.87
C THR A 149 4.13 14.45 1.85
N ALA A 150 5.21 14.43 2.62
CA ALA A 150 6.22 15.48 2.60
C ALA A 150 6.99 15.51 1.26
N LEU A 151 7.39 14.34 0.73
CA LEU A 151 8.07 14.24 -0.56
C LEU A 151 7.20 14.74 -1.72
N GLN A 152 5.88 14.55 -1.68
CA GLN A 152 4.98 15.08 -2.70
C GLN A 152 4.95 16.62 -2.75
N ARG A 153 5.42 17.30 -1.70
CA ARG A 153 5.54 18.77 -1.65
C ARG A 153 6.90 19.27 -2.13
N ASP A 154 7.85 18.38 -2.42
CA ASP A 154 9.15 18.73 -2.96
C ASP A 154 9.00 19.28 -4.39
N ALA A 155 9.76 20.32 -4.74
CA ALA A 155 9.70 20.94 -6.06
C ALA A 155 10.07 19.99 -7.20
N ARG A 156 10.82 18.91 -6.92
CA ARG A 156 11.19 17.86 -7.89
C ARG A 156 10.04 16.89 -8.18
N PHE A 157 9.05 16.80 -7.30
CA PHE A 157 8.01 15.79 -7.36
C PHE A 157 7.19 15.80 -8.66
N PRO A 158 6.74 16.94 -9.22
CA PRO A 158 5.98 16.93 -10.47
C PRO A 158 6.72 16.29 -11.64
N ALA A 159 8.02 16.60 -11.79
CA ALA A 159 8.85 16.04 -12.86
C ALA A 159 9.11 14.53 -12.64
N PHE A 160 9.40 14.15 -11.39
CA PHE A 160 9.53 12.76 -10.98
C PHE A 160 8.26 11.95 -11.30
N HIS A 161 7.09 12.45 -10.90
CA HIS A 161 5.83 11.74 -11.05
C HIS A 161 5.47 11.53 -12.52
N ALA A 162 5.64 12.56 -13.34
CA ALA A 162 5.45 12.45 -14.79
C ALA A 162 6.41 11.44 -15.44
N SER A 163 7.65 11.32 -14.94
CA SER A 163 8.61 10.32 -15.42
C SER A 163 8.20 8.90 -15.06
N VAL A 164 7.76 8.67 -13.81
CA VAL A 164 7.28 7.37 -13.36
C VAL A 164 6.05 6.92 -14.16
N ASN A 165 5.07 7.80 -14.41
CA ASN A 165 3.89 7.46 -15.23
C ASN A 165 4.30 7.01 -16.65
N ARG A 166 5.27 7.67 -17.28
CA ARG A 166 5.79 7.25 -18.59
C ARG A 166 6.45 5.88 -18.54
N LYS A 167 7.24 5.59 -17.50
CA LYS A 167 7.92 4.30 -17.32
C LYS A 167 6.96 3.15 -17.05
N VAL A 168 5.89 3.42 -16.30
CA VAL A 168 4.84 2.45 -15.96
C VAL A 168 3.92 2.21 -17.17
N GLY A 169 3.68 3.23 -17.99
CA GLY A 169 2.81 3.16 -19.17
C GLY A 169 1.34 3.49 -18.90
N TYR A 170 1.02 3.96 -17.70
CA TYR A 170 -0.29 4.50 -17.32
C TYR A 170 -0.14 5.40 -16.09
N ASP A 171 -1.17 6.22 -15.80
CA ASP A 171 -1.13 7.13 -14.67
C ASP A 171 -1.27 6.38 -13.34
N VAL A 172 -0.33 6.63 -12.43
CA VAL A 172 -0.40 6.17 -11.04
C VAL A 172 -0.50 7.35 -10.09
N THR A 173 -0.92 7.11 -8.86
CA THR A 173 -0.97 8.16 -7.83
C THR A 173 0.44 8.53 -7.36
N GLY A 174 0.58 9.69 -6.71
CA GLY A 174 1.87 10.10 -6.15
C GLY A 174 2.42 9.14 -5.09
N MET A 175 1.52 8.55 -4.30
CA MET A 175 1.88 7.52 -3.32
C MET A 175 2.45 6.28 -4.01
N ARG A 176 1.81 5.82 -5.09
CA ARG A 176 2.29 4.68 -5.87
C ARG A 176 3.61 5.00 -6.57
N ALA A 177 3.76 6.19 -7.15
CA ALA A 177 4.99 6.56 -7.86
C ALA A 177 6.21 6.54 -6.93
N LEU A 178 6.11 7.15 -5.75
CA LEU A 178 7.18 7.16 -4.75
C LEU A 178 7.47 5.74 -4.24
N GLU A 179 6.43 4.99 -3.86
CA GLU A 179 6.58 3.63 -3.35
C GLU A 179 7.24 2.70 -4.36
N LEU A 180 6.87 2.80 -5.65
CA LEU A 180 7.36 1.90 -6.68
C LEU A 180 8.88 2.06 -6.88
N ILE A 181 9.36 3.31 -6.93
CA ILE A 181 10.80 3.58 -7.03
C ILE A 181 11.54 3.11 -5.79
N MET A 182 10.98 3.30 -4.60
CA MET A 182 11.57 2.75 -3.37
C MET A 182 11.63 1.22 -3.40
N PHE A 183 10.57 0.54 -3.85
CA PHE A 183 10.48 -0.92 -3.91
C PHE A 183 11.48 -1.53 -4.91
N LEU A 184 11.69 -0.90 -6.05
CA LEU A 184 12.61 -1.38 -7.09
C LEU A 184 14.09 -1.14 -6.75
N ASN A 185 14.40 -0.26 -5.80
CA ASN A 185 15.77 0.09 -5.38
C ASN A 185 16.10 -0.30 -3.93
N ALA A 186 15.28 -1.17 -3.33
CA ALA A 186 15.41 -1.65 -1.95
C ALA A 186 16.29 -2.89 -1.80
#